data_AF-A0A3S3U7Z8-F1
#
_entry.id   AF-A0A3S3U7Z8-F1
#
_cell.length_a   1.000
_cell.length_b   1.000
_cell.length_c   1.000
_cell.angle_alpha   90.00
_cell.angle_beta   90.00
_cell.angle_gamma   90.00
#
_symmetry.space_group_name_H-M   'P 1'
#
loop_
_entity.id
_entity.type
_entity.pdbx_description
1 polymer ?
#
loop_
_entity_poly.entity_id
_entity_poly.type
_entity_poly.pdbx_seq_one_letter_code
_entity_poly.pdbx_strand_id
1 'polypeptide(L)'
;MLKSQKLLPLVFCLMPCVAGAQTEAVLSEMFMRTNIPVEDIKSSIEACDLSQHSLSLCALAMAVSAELIFDDLQQEMLIFRPTEYTNFKAKIWTDCENTGQEAAYGRTMLAADVSLCVAAEFRARHRAMVEVRRIDAAPHPPHKWD
;
A
#
# COMPACT_ATOMS: atom_id res chain seq x y z
N MET A 1 -29.95 -22.36 17.24
CA MET A 1 -29.95 -21.41 16.10
C MET A 1 -28.81 -20.42 16.32
N LEU A 2 -27.66 -20.68 15.70
CA LEU A 2 -26.42 -19.92 15.88
C LEU A 2 -26.45 -18.65 15.01
N LYS A 3 -26.31 -17.49 15.66
CA LYS A 3 -26.06 -16.18 15.03
C LYS A 3 -24.61 -16.14 14.51
N SER A 4 -24.35 -16.78 13.37
CA SER A 4 -23.03 -16.78 12.70
C SER A 4 -23.06 -16.00 11.39
N GLN A 5 -23.44 -14.71 11.42
CA GLN A 5 -23.59 -13.93 10.18
C GLN A 5 -23.24 -12.44 10.30
N LYS A 6 -22.25 -12.06 11.12
CA LYS A 6 -21.76 -10.66 11.16
C LYS A 6 -20.25 -10.45 11.31
N LEU A 7 -19.41 -11.45 11.04
CA LEU A 7 -17.95 -11.27 11.14
C LEU A 7 -17.17 -11.62 9.86
N LEU A 8 -17.83 -12.03 8.77
CA LEU A 8 -17.13 -12.35 7.52
C LEU A 8 -16.66 -11.17 6.65
N PRO A 9 -17.17 -9.91 6.72
CA PRO A 9 -16.63 -8.84 5.87
C PRO A 9 -15.44 -8.08 6.48
N LEU A 10 -15.13 -8.26 7.78
CA LEU A 10 -14.05 -7.53 8.46
C LEU A 10 -12.73 -8.33 8.49
N VAL A 11 -12.81 -9.66 8.57
CA VAL A 11 -11.63 -10.54 8.58
C VAL A 11 -10.87 -10.50 7.24
N PHE A 12 -11.56 -10.25 6.13
CA PHE A 12 -10.93 -10.07 4.81
C PHE A 12 -10.34 -8.66 4.59
N CYS A 13 -10.79 -7.64 5.33
CA CYS A 13 -10.22 -6.29 5.25
C CYS A 13 -8.96 -6.13 6.11
N LEU A 14 -8.74 -6.97 7.13
CA LEU A 14 -7.69 -6.78 8.14
C LEU A 14 -6.51 -7.75 8.03
N MET A 15 -6.64 -8.91 7.38
CA MET A 15 -5.49 -9.79 7.13
C MET A 15 -4.32 -9.11 6.41
N PRO A 16 -4.53 -8.19 5.43
CA PRO A 16 -3.42 -7.49 4.77
C PRO A 16 -2.68 -6.50 5.69
N CYS A 17 -3.39 -5.89 6.65
CA CYS A 17 -2.74 -5.01 7.64
C CYS A 17 -1.88 -5.82 8.59
N VAL A 18 -2.33 -7.00 9.03
CA VAL A 18 -1.56 -7.82 9.96
C VAL A 18 -0.41 -8.55 9.24
N ALA A 19 -0.59 -9.04 8.02
CA ALA A 19 0.45 -9.77 7.29
C ALA A 19 1.50 -8.85 6.63
N GLY A 20 1.09 -7.67 6.13
CA GLY A 20 1.98 -6.73 5.43
C GLY A 20 2.73 -5.77 6.36
N ALA A 21 2.19 -5.44 7.53
CA ALA A 21 2.81 -4.51 8.47
C ALA A 21 3.86 -5.16 9.38
N GLN A 22 4.02 -6.48 9.37
CA GLN A 22 4.92 -7.17 10.31
C GLN A 22 6.39 -7.24 9.85
N THR A 23 6.73 -6.78 8.64
CA THR A 23 8.15 -6.71 8.27
C THR A 23 8.81 -5.54 9.00
N GLU A 24 9.96 -5.77 9.63
CA GLU A 24 10.68 -4.72 10.38
C GLU A 24 11.02 -3.49 9.51
N ALA A 25 11.16 -3.68 8.19
CA ALA A 25 11.31 -2.58 7.24
C ALA A 25 10.06 -1.69 7.15
N VAL A 26 8.86 -2.26 7.08
CA VAL A 26 7.60 -1.50 7.05
C VAL A 26 7.41 -0.76 8.37
N LEU A 27 7.64 -1.43 9.50
CA LEU A 27 7.51 -0.83 10.83
C LEU A 27 8.49 0.32 11.05
N SER A 28 9.74 0.15 10.62
CA SER A 28 10.76 1.20 10.70
C SER A 28 10.40 2.41 9.84
N GLU A 29 9.91 2.18 8.61
CA GLU A 29 9.49 3.27 7.72
C GLU A 29 8.24 4.00 8.27
N MET A 30 7.30 3.26 8.86
CA MET A 30 6.15 3.87 9.54
C MET A 30 6.58 4.75 10.72
N PHE A 31 7.54 4.29 11.54
CA PHE A 31 8.12 5.12 12.60
C PHE A 31 8.75 6.39 12.03
N MET A 32 9.55 6.30 10.98
CA MET A 32 10.19 7.48 10.36
C MET A 32 9.18 8.52 9.87
N ARG A 33 8.01 8.08 9.39
CA ARG A 33 6.95 8.97 8.86
C ARG A 33 6.00 9.53 9.91
N THR A 34 5.78 8.79 11.00
CA THR A 34 4.76 9.14 12.01
C THR A 34 5.33 9.54 13.37
N ASN A 35 6.60 9.22 13.62
CA ASN A 35 7.26 9.33 14.91
C ASN A 35 6.59 8.49 16.04
N ILE A 36 5.78 7.48 15.69
CA ILE A 36 5.15 6.55 16.64
C ILE A 36 6.08 5.35 16.85
N PRO A 37 6.46 5.00 18.09
CA PRO A 37 7.35 3.87 18.36
C PRO A 37 6.89 2.55 17.72
N VAL A 38 7.84 1.77 17.21
CA VAL A 38 7.56 0.49 16.53
C VAL A 38 6.73 -0.48 17.39
N GLU A 39 7.00 -0.56 18.70
CA GLU A 39 6.26 -1.42 19.62
C GLU A 39 4.81 -0.96 19.84
N ASP A 40 4.56 0.35 19.78
CA ASP A 40 3.21 0.92 19.85
C ASP A 40 2.44 0.64 18.54
N ILE A 41 3.14 0.63 17.41
CA ILE A 41 2.57 0.23 16.11
C ILE A 41 2.20 -1.26 16.12
N LYS A 42 3.12 -2.13 16.58
CA LYS A 42 2.89 -3.60 16.70
C LYS A 42 1.68 -3.90 17.58
N SER A 43 1.66 -3.34 18.79
CA SER A 43 0.54 -3.54 19.73
C SER A 43 -0.79 -3.03 19.17
N SER A 44 -0.80 -1.93 18.42
CA SER A 44 -2.00 -1.39 17.77
C SER A 44 -2.51 -2.24 16.61
N ILE A 45 -1.62 -2.95 15.90
CA ILE A 45 -1.97 -3.92 14.85
C ILE A 45 -2.56 -5.19 15.49
N GLU A 46 -1.95 -5.68 16.57
CA GLU A 46 -2.37 -6.88 17.30
C GLU A 46 -3.72 -6.67 18.01
N ALA A 47 -3.95 -5.47 18.55
CA ALA A 47 -5.15 -5.11 19.31
C ALA A 47 -6.31 -4.60 18.43
N CYS A 48 -6.40 -5.02 17.16
CA CYS A 48 -7.37 -4.52 16.18
C CYS A 48 -8.85 -4.75 16.56
N ASP A 49 -9.35 -3.95 17.50
CA ASP A 49 -10.73 -3.58 17.75
C ASP A 49 -10.87 -2.12 17.29
N LEU A 50 -11.74 -1.87 16.29
CA LEU A 50 -11.53 -0.76 15.33
C LEU A 50 -11.91 0.62 15.88
N SER A 51 -10.96 1.23 16.57
CA SER A 51 -10.91 2.69 16.76
C SER A 51 -10.47 3.40 15.46
N GLN A 52 -10.84 4.67 15.29
CA GLN A 52 -10.43 5.51 14.15
C GLN A 52 -8.89 5.64 14.02
N HIS A 53 -8.18 5.53 15.15
CA HIS A 53 -6.72 5.55 15.19
C HIS A 53 -6.12 4.26 14.61
N SER A 54 -6.63 3.10 15.03
CA SER A 54 -6.20 1.78 14.51
C SER A 54 -6.45 1.65 13.00
N LEU A 55 -7.58 2.19 12.51
CA LEU A 55 -7.88 2.26 11.07
C LEU A 55 -6.85 3.08 10.30
N SER A 56 -6.42 4.21 10.86
CA SER A 56 -5.43 5.09 10.22
C SER A 56 -4.04 4.45 10.17
N LEU A 57 -3.61 3.79 11.25
CA LEU A 57 -2.34 3.06 11.29
C LEU A 57 -2.31 1.88 10.31
N CYS A 58 -3.39 1.11 10.25
CA CYS A 58 -3.54 0.00 9.31
C CYS A 58 -3.49 0.49 7.85
N ALA A 59 -4.21 1.56 7.53
CA ALA A 59 -4.16 2.15 6.20
C ALA A 59 -2.76 2.66 5.82
N LEU A 60 -2.06 3.31 6.76
CA LEU A 60 -0.68 3.75 6.54
C LEU A 60 0.27 2.58 6.29
N ALA A 61 0.15 1.50 7.08
CA ALA A 61 0.97 0.31 6.89
C ALA A 61 0.77 -0.31 5.49
N MET A 62 -0.46 -0.30 4.98
CA MET A 62 -0.74 -0.75 3.62
C MET A 62 -0.11 0.15 2.55
N ALA A 63 -0.07 1.46 2.78
CA ALA A 63 0.57 2.42 1.88
C ALA A 63 2.09 2.17 1.80
N VAL A 64 2.73 2.10 2.97
CA VAL A 64 4.18 1.84 3.09
C VAL A 64 4.55 0.48 2.50
N SER A 65 3.79 -0.56 2.80
CA SER A 65 4.02 -1.90 2.24
C SER A 65 3.92 -1.90 0.70
N ALA A 66 2.93 -1.20 0.13
CA ALA A 66 2.80 -1.08 -1.32
C ALA A 66 3.94 -0.28 -1.96
N GLU A 67 4.42 0.78 -1.29
CA GLU A 67 5.57 1.58 -1.71
C GLU A 67 6.85 0.73 -1.72
N LEU A 68 7.14 -0.03 -0.66
CA LEU A 68 8.33 -0.90 -0.59
C LEU A 68 8.33 -1.99 -1.65
N ILE A 69 7.19 -2.63 -1.90
CA ILE A 69 7.08 -3.61 -3.00
C ILE A 69 7.39 -2.95 -4.36
N PHE A 70 6.99 -1.68 -4.52
CA PHE A 70 7.31 -0.91 -5.72
C PHE A 70 8.78 -0.45 -5.75
N ASP A 71 9.40 -0.18 -4.60
CA ASP A 71 10.85 0.08 -4.47
C ASP A 71 11.64 -1.14 -4.94
N ASP A 72 11.27 -2.35 -4.53
CA ASP A 72 11.90 -3.59 -4.96
C ASP A 72 11.79 -3.78 -6.49
N LEU A 73 10.60 -3.53 -7.06
CA LEU A 73 10.39 -3.60 -8.50
C LEU A 73 11.25 -2.57 -9.25
N GLN A 74 11.34 -1.34 -8.72
CA GLN A 74 12.19 -0.29 -9.28
C GLN A 74 13.67 -0.68 -9.22
N GLN A 75 14.14 -1.36 -8.17
CA GLN A 75 15.52 -1.84 -8.07
C GLN A 75 15.80 -2.98 -9.06
N GLU A 76 14.85 -3.89 -9.26
CA GLU A 76 14.98 -4.99 -10.24
C GLU A 76 14.97 -4.46 -11.68
N MET A 77 14.08 -3.52 -11.98
CA MET A 77 13.78 -3.11 -13.36
C MET A 77 14.42 -1.79 -13.79
N LEU A 78 14.93 -0.99 -12.85
CA LEU A 78 15.55 0.32 -13.10
C LEU A 78 14.69 1.25 -13.97
N ILE A 79 13.38 1.26 -13.70
CA ILE A 79 12.35 1.89 -14.54
C ILE A 79 12.54 3.41 -14.62
N PHE A 80 12.83 4.03 -13.48
CA PHE A 80 13.11 5.45 -13.36
C PHE A 80 14.58 5.71 -13.03
N ARG A 81 15.10 6.89 -13.38
CA ARG A 81 16.34 7.37 -12.77
C ARG A 81 16.10 7.72 -11.30
N PRO A 82 17.12 7.71 -10.43
CA PRO A 82 16.92 7.96 -9.00
C PRO A 82 16.17 9.25 -8.67
N THR A 83 16.48 10.36 -9.35
CA THR A 83 15.80 11.65 -9.14
C THR A 83 14.36 11.65 -9.65
N GLU A 84 14.11 11.00 -10.78
CA GLU A 84 12.76 10.82 -11.34
C GLU A 84 11.90 9.96 -10.41
N TYR A 85 12.49 8.91 -9.84
CA TYR A 85 11.83 8.02 -8.91
C TYR A 85 11.40 8.73 -7.63
N THR A 86 12.30 9.50 -7.01
CA THR A 86 11.98 10.30 -5.82
C THR A 86 10.84 11.29 -6.09
N ASN A 87 10.90 12.01 -7.22
CA ASN A 87 9.85 12.95 -7.60
C ASN A 87 8.52 12.25 -7.86
N PHE A 88 8.56 11.07 -8.49
CA PHE A 88 7.38 10.25 -8.75
C PHE A 88 6.71 9.80 -7.44
N LYS A 89 7.47 9.29 -6.46
CA LYS A 89 6.91 8.89 -5.16
C LYS A 89 6.27 10.07 -4.45
N ALA A 90 6.98 11.20 -4.38
CA ALA A 90 6.46 12.43 -3.79
C ALA A 90 5.15 12.88 -4.47
N LYS A 91 5.09 12.81 -5.81
CA LYS A 91 3.90 13.17 -6.56
C LYS A 91 2.69 12.30 -6.19
N ILE A 92 2.85 10.99 -6.04
CA ILE A 92 1.74 10.09 -5.63
C ILE A 92 1.13 10.54 -4.30
N TRP A 93 1.98 10.79 -3.32
CA TRP A 93 1.54 11.27 -2.00
C TRP A 93 0.80 12.60 -2.10
N THR A 94 1.39 13.59 -2.79
CA THR A 94 0.77 14.90 -2.99
C THR A 94 -0.56 14.83 -3.76
N ASP A 95 -0.65 14.01 -4.81
CA ASP A 95 -1.88 13.85 -5.58
C ASP A 95 -3.01 13.23 -4.73
N CYS A 96 -2.69 12.23 -3.91
CA CYS A 96 -3.64 11.61 -2.99
C CYS A 96 -4.08 12.57 -1.87
N GLU A 97 -3.16 13.38 -1.34
CA GLU A 97 -3.48 14.43 -0.37
C GLU A 97 -4.41 15.49 -0.96
N ASN A 98 -4.11 15.98 -2.17
CA ASN A 98 -4.94 16.98 -2.85
C ASN A 98 -6.33 16.43 -3.15
N THR A 99 -6.43 15.20 -3.68
CA THR A 99 -7.70 14.53 -3.97
C THR A 99 -8.53 14.37 -2.69
N GLY A 100 -7.89 13.98 -1.60
CA GLY A 100 -8.57 13.85 -0.32
C GLY A 100 -9.00 15.20 0.27
N GLN A 101 -8.22 16.28 0.08
CA GLN A 101 -8.61 17.63 0.48
C GLN A 101 -9.84 18.14 -0.29
N GLU A 102 -9.89 17.91 -1.61
CA GLU A 102 -11.04 18.26 -2.44
C GLU A 102 -12.30 17.50 -2.01
N ALA A 103 -12.17 16.19 -1.74
CA ALA A 103 -13.27 15.35 -1.28
C ALA A 103 -13.75 15.68 0.14
N ALA A 104 -12.87 16.22 1.00
CA ALA A 104 -13.20 16.52 2.38
C ALA A 104 -14.03 17.80 2.55
N TYR A 105 -14.18 18.66 1.54
CA TYR A 105 -14.99 19.90 1.58
C TYR A 105 -14.82 20.71 2.89
N GLY A 106 -13.57 20.88 3.36
CA GLY A 106 -13.26 21.62 4.59
C GLY A 106 -13.41 20.83 5.89
N ARG A 107 -13.66 19.52 5.83
CA ARG A 107 -13.54 18.61 6.98
C ARG A 107 -12.12 18.09 7.12
N THR A 108 -11.77 17.59 8.30
CA THR A 108 -10.51 16.88 8.51
C THR A 108 -10.52 15.61 7.67
N MET A 109 -9.63 15.56 6.68
CA MET A 109 -9.35 14.37 5.89
C MET A 109 -8.83 13.27 6.82
N LEU A 110 -9.38 12.06 6.72
CA LEU A 110 -8.87 10.95 7.51
C LEU A 110 -7.53 10.52 6.93
N ALA A 111 -6.49 10.45 7.77
CA ALA A 111 -5.18 9.92 7.39
C ALA A 111 -5.29 8.51 6.76
N ALA A 112 -6.33 7.75 7.14
CA ALA A 112 -6.67 6.48 6.54
C ALA A 112 -7.00 6.58 5.04
N ASP A 113 -7.78 7.57 4.62
CA ASP A 113 -8.25 7.70 3.23
C ASP A 113 -7.10 8.04 2.27
N VAL A 114 -6.21 8.96 2.69
CA VAL A 114 -4.98 9.27 1.94
C VAL A 114 -4.11 8.04 1.81
N SER A 115 -3.88 7.34 2.91
CA SER A 115 -3.02 6.15 2.91
C SER A 115 -3.59 5.03 2.03
N LEU A 116 -4.91 4.85 2.02
CA LEU A 116 -5.57 3.91 1.13
C LEU A 116 -5.44 4.31 -0.35
N CYS A 117 -5.55 5.61 -0.67
CA CYS A 117 -5.29 6.12 -2.02
C CYS A 117 -3.86 5.79 -2.46
N VAL A 118 -2.86 6.11 -1.62
CA VAL A 118 -1.45 5.84 -1.92
C VAL A 118 -1.20 4.35 -2.13
N ALA A 119 -1.74 3.50 -1.26
CA ALA A 119 -1.62 2.05 -1.40
C ALA A 119 -2.21 1.55 -2.73
N ALA A 120 -3.35 2.10 -3.15
CA ALA A 120 -4.00 1.74 -4.41
C ALA A 120 -3.16 2.19 -5.62
N GLU A 121 -2.63 3.41 -5.58
CA GLU A 121 -1.80 4.00 -6.63
C GLU A 121 -0.50 3.21 -6.87
N PHE A 122 0.24 2.83 -5.82
CA PHE A 122 1.44 2.01 -5.96
C PHE A 122 1.11 0.59 -6.48
N ARG A 123 0.05 -0.05 -5.97
CA ARG A 123 -0.38 -1.38 -6.45
C ARG A 123 -0.83 -1.36 -7.91
N ALA A 124 -1.55 -0.32 -8.34
CA ALA A 124 -1.99 -0.18 -9.71
C ALA A 124 -0.79 -0.06 -10.66
N ARG A 125 0.20 0.77 -10.31
CA ARG A 125 1.42 0.94 -11.11
C ARG A 125 2.30 -0.30 -11.10
N HIS A 126 2.46 -0.97 -9.97
CA HIS A 126 3.14 -2.26 -9.88
C HIS A 126 2.53 -3.26 -10.88
N ARG A 127 1.19 -3.42 -10.87
CA ARG A 127 0.49 -4.33 -11.79
C ARG A 127 0.71 -3.94 -13.25
N ALA A 128 0.59 -2.65 -13.58
CA ALA A 128 0.80 -2.17 -14.94
C ALA A 128 2.21 -2.51 -15.45
N MET A 129 3.24 -2.34 -14.62
CA MET A 129 4.63 -2.60 -14.99
C MET A 129 4.95 -4.09 -15.11
N VAL A 130 4.42 -4.92 -14.20
CA VAL A 130 4.56 -6.37 -14.30
C VAL A 130 3.85 -6.91 -15.54
N GLU A 131 2.68 -6.38 -15.89
CA GLU A 131 1.94 -6.82 -17.08
C GLU A 131 2.64 -6.42 -18.39
N VAL A 132 3.24 -5.22 -18.46
CA VAL A 132 4.09 -4.81 -19.60
C VAL A 132 5.24 -5.80 -19.81
N ARG A 133 5.95 -6.17 -18.73
CA ARG A 133 7.04 -7.17 -18.80
C ARG A 133 6.53 -8.53 -19.32
N ARG A 134 5.34 -8.95 -18.91
CA ARG A 134 4.74 -10.22 -19.36
C ARG A 134 4.48 -10.21 -20.88
N ILE A 135 4.07 -9.08 -21.43
CA ILE A 135 3.84 -8.91 -22.87
C ILE A 135 5.18 -8.92 -23.63
N ASP A 136 6.19 -8.20 -23.14
CA ASP A 136 7.50 -8.12 -23.79
C ASP A 136 8.29 -9.45 -23.73
N ALA A 137 7.99 -10.31 -22.75
CA ALA A 137 8.66 -11.60 -22.56
C ALA A 137 8.19 -12.74 -23.51
N ALA A 138 7.26 -12.49 -24.44
CA ALA A 138 6.70 -13.53 -25.29
C ALA A 138 7.15 -13.46 -26.77
N PRO A 139 8.30 -14.04 -27.16
CA PRO A 139 8.41 -14.67 -28.46
C PRO A 139 7.78 -16.06 -28.36
N HIS A 140 6.61 -16.26 -28.96
CA HIS A 140 6.14 -17.61 -29.21
C HIS A 140 7.17 -18.31 -30.10
N PRO A 141 7.71 -19.48 -29.71
CA PRO A 141 8.57 -20.23 -30.63
C PRO A 141 7.76 -20.55 -31.89
N PRO A 142 8.35 -20.48 -33.09
CA PRO A 142 7.66 -20.88 -34.30
C PRO A 142 7.13 -22.30 -34.11
N HIS A 143 5.82 -22.49 -34.27
CA HIS A 143 5.22 -23.82 -34.24
C HIS A 143 5.95 -24.70 -35.27
N LYS A 144 6.48 -25.84 -34.80
CA LYS A 144 7.25 -26.83 -35.58
C LYS A 144 6.41 -27.59 -36.62
N TRP A 145 5.69 -26.90 -37.49
CA TRP A 145 5.02 -27.51 -38.65
C TRP A 145 5.70 -27.10 -39.97
N ASP A 146 7.00 -26.81 -39.90
CA ASP A 146 7.96 -27.19 -40.96
C ASP A 146 8.32 -28.67 -40.78
#